data_AF-A0A4Q6C8K1-F1
#
_entry.id   AF-A0A4Q6C8K1-F1
#
_cell.length_a   1.000
_cell.length_b   1.000
_cell.length_c   1.000
_cell.angle_alpha   90.00
_cell.angle_beta   90.00
_cell.angle_gamma   90.00
#
_symmetry.space_group_name_H-M   'P 1'
#
loop_
_entity.id
_entity.type
_entity.pdbx_description
1 polymer ?
#
loop_
_entity_poly.entity_id
_entity_poly.type
_entity_poly.pdbx_seq_one_letter_code
_entity_poly.pdbx_strand_id
1 'polypeptide(L)'
;MPAIPLGIVNDVVNFLLEKNLCKIENNKLTYGTFRTHIGKDSPFVVKHHQNWRLKGFQNMELRRDEDLFFTYPMAISREVAEQIRMKLPRIIEDLQATIGPSESETTRCLNIDWFEF
;
A
#
# COMPACT_ATOMS: atom_id res chain seq x y z
N MET A 1 23.85 -3.44 4.03
CA MET A 1 23.34 -2.61 2.92
C MET A 1 24.35 -1.50 2.65
N PRO A 2 24.77 -1.26 1.39
CA PRO A 2 25.64 -0.13 1.08
C PRO A 2 24.92 1.19 1.39
N ALA A 3 25.65 2.17 1.92
CA ALA A 3 25.11 3.49 2.21
C ALA A 3 24.74 4.22 0.91
N ILE A 4 23.58 4.88 0.90
CA ILE A 4 23.14 5.70 -0.23
C ILE A 4 23.97 7.01 -0.24
N PRO A 5 24.52 7.45 -1.38
CA PRO A 5 25.26 8.72 -1.47
C PRO A 5 24.45 9.92 -0.95
N LEU A 6 25.09 10.82 -0.20
CA LEU A 6 24.42 11.98 0.42
C LEU A 6 23.70 12.89 -0.57
N GLY A 7 24.28 13.10 -1.77
CA GLY A 7 23.64 13.88 -2.83
C GLY A 7 22.28 13.29 -3.24
N ILE A 8 22.22 11.97 -3.42
CA ILE A 8 20.98 11.26 -3.78
C ILE A 8 19.96 11.36 -2.63
N VAL A 9 20.41 11.23 -1.38
CA VAL A 9 19.52 11.38 -0.22
C VAL A 9 18.90 12.78 -0.20
N ASN A 10 19.68 13.83 -0.43
CA ASN A 10 19.18 15.20 -0.49
C ASN A 10 18.17 15.39 -1.62
N ASP A 11 18.46 14.91 -2.82
CA ASP A 11 17.55 15.02 -3.97
C ASP A 11 16.22 14.32 -3.70
N VAL A 12 16.26 13.11 -3.12
CA VAL A 12 15.06 12.35 -2.75
C VAL A 12 14.27 13.06 -1.64
N VAL A 13 14.94 13.54 -0.58
CA VAL A 13 14.26 14.24 0.51
C VAL A 13 13.60 15.52 0.01
N ASN A 14 14.28 16.30 -0.83
CA ASN A 14 13.73 17.50 -1.45
C ASN A 14 12.49 17.19 -2.29
N PHE A 15 12.53 16.12 -3.08
CA PHE A 15 11.37 15.64 -3.83
C PHE A 15 10.21 15.25 -2.89
N LEU A 16 10.47 14.51 -1.82
CA LEU A 16 9.43 14.09 -0.87
C LEU A 16 8.79 15.27 -0.15
N LEU A 17 9.58 16.30 0.20
CA LEU A 17 9.09 17.56 0.76
C LEU A 17 8.23 18.31 -0.27
N GLU A 18 8.70 18.44 -1.51
CA GLU A 18 7.98 19.11 -2.60
C GLU A 18 6.61 18.45 -2.87
N LYS A 19 6.54 17.11 -2.80
CA LYS A 19 5.30 16.35 -3.00
C LYS A 19 4.44 16.22 -1.74
N ASN A 20 4.80 16.89 -0.64
CA ASN A 20 4.13 16.79 0.66
C ASN A 20 4.02 15.35 1.20
N LEU A 21 4.93 14.47 0.77
CA LEU A 21 5.08 13.11 1.32
C LEU A 21 5.89 13.12 2.62
N CYS A 22 6.73 14.14 2.79
CA CYS A 22 7.38 14.49 4.05
C CYS A 22 7.13 15.97 4.38
N LYS A 23 7.33 16.34 5.64
CA LYS A 23 7.36 17.73 6.13
C LYS A 23 8.49 17.90 7.15
N ILE A 24 8.86 19.14 7.45
CA ILE A 24 9.80 19.46 8.52
C ILE A 24 9.01 19.97 9.73
N GLU A 25 9.13 19.30 10.86
CA GLU A 25 8.56 19.74 12.14
C GLU A 25 9.63 19.69 13.22
N ASN A 26 9.75 20.76 14.01
CA ASN A 26 10.77 20.87 15.06
C ASN A 26 12.20 20.58 14.56
N ASN A 27 12.52 21.08 13.35
CA ASN A 27 13.80 20.86 12.66
C ASN A 27 14.14 19.39 12.37
N LYS A 28 13.12 18.52 12.28
CA LYS A 28 13.24 17.10 11.92
C LYS A 28 12.33 16.77 10.74
N LEU A 29 12.79 15.88 9.87
CA LEU A 29 11.95 15.30 8.82
C LEU A 29 10.89 14.39 9.46
N THR A 30 9.64 14.57 9.07
CA THR A 30 8.52 13.73 9.49
C THR A 30 7.61 13.43 8.28
N TYR A 31 6.65 12.53 8.46
CA TYR A 31 5.72 12.13 7.40
C TYR A 31 4.75 13.26 7.06
N GLY A 32 4.45 13.42 5.77
CA GLY A 32 3.43 14.34 5.30
C GLY A 32 2.02 13.75 5.45
N THR A 33 1.01 14.54 5.09
CA THR A 33 -0.41 14.12 5.13
C THR A 33 -0.86 13.36 3.87
N PHE A 34 0.01 13.28 2.86
CA PHE A 34 -0.36 12.74 1.56
C PHE A 34 -0.35 11.20 1.54
N ARG A 35 -1.42 10.61 0.99
CA ARG A 35 -1.54 9.14 0.84
C ARG A 35 -0.83 8.71 -0.44
N THR A 36 -0.03 7.65 -0.37
CA THR A 36 0.68 7.07 -1.54
C THR A 36 -0.22 6.20 -2.42
N HIS A 37 -1.55 6.27 -2.25
CA HIS A 37 -2.48 5.56 -3.11
C HIS A 37 -2.44 6.16 -4.52
N ILE A 38 -2.19 5.31 -5.51
CA ILE A 38 -2.17 5.69 -6.91
C ILE A 38 -3.51 5.30 -7.53
N GLY A 39 -4.22 6.29 -8.08
CA GLY A 39 -5.48 6.06 -8.77
C GLY A 39 -5.33 5.24 -10.05
N LYS A 40 -6.43 4.61 -10.47
CA LYS A 40 -6.48 3.70 -11.65
C LYS A 40 -6.01 4.32 -12.96
N ASP A 41 -6.08 5.64 -13.10
CA ASP A 41 -5.75 6.35 -14.34
C ASP A 41 -4.24 6.68 -14.44
N SER A 42 -3.46 6.39 -13.39
CA SER A 42 -2.02 6.60 -13.42
C SER A 42 -1.31 5.56 -14.28
N PRO A 43 -0.34 5.95 -15.13
CA PRO A 43 0.48 4.98 -15.87
C PRO A 43 1.31 4.07 -14.96
N PHE A 44 1.48 4.43 -13.68
CA PHE A 44 2.26 3.66 -12.71
C PHE A 44 1.44 2.71 -11.84
N VAL A 45 0.11 2.71 -11.96
CA VAL A 45 -0.77 1.94 -11.05
C VAL A 45 -0.46 0.43 -11.08
N VAL A 46 -0.25 -0.12 -12.29
CA VAL A 46 0.09 -1.54 -12.47
C VAL A 46 1.43 -1.86 -11.80
N LYS A 47 2.45 -1.03 -12.03
CA LYS A 47 3.77 -1.24 -11.45
C LYS A 47 3.76 -1.13 -9.93
N HIS A 48 2.98 -0.17 -9.40
CA HIS A 48 2.80 -0.01 -7.96
C HIS A 48 2.18 -1.27 -7.32
N HIS A 49 1.11 -1.80 -7.93
CA HIS A 49 0.47 -3.05 -7.51
C HIS A 49 1.41 -4.26 -7.57
N GLN A 50 2.20 -4.39 -8.63
CA GLN A 50 3.20 -5.47 -8.77
C GLN A 50 4.28 -5.39 -7.70
N ASN A 51 4.84 -4.20 -7.46
CA ASN A 51 5.91 -4.00 -6.48
C ASN A 51 5.45 -4.42 -5.07
N TRP A 52 4.22 -4.07 -4.67
CA TRP A 52 3.69 -4.47 -3.37
C TRP A 52 3.40 -5.96 -3.27
N ARG A 53 2.90 -6.60 -4.33
CA ARG A 53 2.71 -8.07 -4.34
C ARG A 53 4.03 -8.82 -4.28
N LEU A 54 5.05 -8.36 -5.01
CA LEU A 54 6.41 -8.89 -4.88
C LEU A 54 6.93 -8.75 -3.44
N LYS A 55 6.67 -7.61 -2.80
CA LYS A 55 7.01 -7.42 -1.38
C LYS A 55 6.21 -8.37 -0.48
N GLY A 56 4.94 -8.61 -0.76
CA GLY A 56 4.10 -9.59 -0.07
C GLY A 56 4.71 -10.99 -0.15
N PHE A 57 5.08 -11.46 -1.35
CA PHE A 57 5.75 -12.75 -1.55
C PHE A 57 7.05 -12.87 -0.74
N GLN A 58 7.88 -11.82 -0.72
CA GLN A 58 9.09 -11.81 0.10
C GLN A 58 8.79 -11.96 1.61
N ASN A 59 7.70 -11.36 2.11
CA ASN A 59 7.36 -11.47 3.53
C ASN A 59 6.70 -12.81 3.89
N MET A 60 6.01 -13.48 2.95
CA MET A 60 5.46 -14.82 3.17
C MET A 60 6.53 -15.82 3.60
N GLU A 61 7.76 -15.68 3.10
CA GLU A 61 8.90 -16.53 3.47
C GLU A 61 9.38 -16.30 4.91
N LEU A 62 9.16 -15.10 5.47
CA LEU A 62 9.61 -14.72 6.80
C LEU A 62 8.74 -15.29 7.94
N ARG A 63 7.49 -15.67 7.64
CA ARG A 63 6.54 -16.32 8.56
C ARG A 63 6.42 -15.64 9.95
N ARG A 64 6.14 -14.34 9.97
CA ARG A 64 5.89 -13.61 11.22
C ARG A 64 4.45 -13.85 11.67
N ASP A 65 4.25 -13.96 12.99
CA ASP A 65 2.94 -14.25 13.56
C ASP A 65 1.93 -13.11 13.34
N GLU A 66 2.41 -11.86 13.25
CA GLU A 66 1.56 -10.70 12.97
C GLU A 66 1.16 -10.53 11.49
N ASP A 67 1.73 -11.32 10.57
CA ASP A 67 1.43 -11.21 9.15
C ASP A 67 0.22 -12.10 8.78
N LEU A 68 -0.72 -11.53 8.01
CA LEU A 68 -1.86 -12.27 7.48
C LEU A 68 -1.68 -12.52 5.98
N PHE A 69 -1.44 -13.78 5.62
CA PHE A 69 -1.42 -14.24 4.23
C PHE A 69 -2.58 -15.20 3.99
N PHE A 70 -3.51 -14.81 3.12
CA PHE A 70 -4.70 -15.59 2.80
C PHE A 70 -4.85 -15.73 1.29
N THR A 71 -5.15 -16.94 0.83
CA THR A 71 -5.42 -17.24 -0.59
C THR A 71 -6.54 -18.25 -0.66
N TYR A 72 -7.57 -17.95 -1.45
CA TYR A 72 -8.73 -18.80 -1.56
C TYR A 72 -9.20 -18.93 -3.01
N PRO A 73 -8.70 -19.92 -3.75
CA PRO A 73 -9.25 -20.26 -5.06
C PRO A 73 -10.65 -20.86 -4.87
N MET A 74 -11.61 -20.45 -5.71
CA MET A 74 -13.02 -20.81 -5.56
C MET A 74 -13.65 -21.14 -6.91
N ALA A 75 -14.56 -22.12 -6.94
CA ALA A 75 -15.45 -22.38 -8.05
C ALA A 75 -16.87 -21.98 -7.64
N ILE A 76 -17.35 -20.85 -8.16
CA ILE A 76 -18.63 -20.23 -7.76
C ILE A 76 -19.42 -19.80 -8.98
N SER A 77 -20.73 -19.58 -8.81
CA SER A 77 -21.57 -19.01 -9.87
C SER A 77 -21.17 -17.55 -10.15
N ARG A 78 -21.46 -17.09 -11.38
CA ARG A 78 -21.27 -15.68 -11.78
C ARG A 78 -22.03 -14.71 -10.87
N GLU A 79 -23.22 -15.10 -10.43
CA GLU A 79 -24.02 -14.29 -9.52
C GLU A 79 -23.31 -14.10 -8.18
N VAL A 80 -22.79 -15.18 -7.59
CA VAL A 80 -22.03 -15.10 -6.33
C VAL A 80 -20.73 -14.33 -6.53
N ALA A 81 -20.06 -14.50 -7.67
CA ALA A 81 -18.85 -13.75 -8.01
C ALA A 81 -19.11 -12.23 -8.02
N GLU A 82 -20.18 -11.77 -8.66
CA GLU A 82 -20.55 -10.35 -8.65
C GLU A 82 -20.96 -9.85 -7.26
N GLN A 83 -21.70 -10.66 -6.49
CA GLN A 83 -22.06 -10.33 -5.11
C GLN A 83 -20.82 -10.11 -4.23
N ILE A 84 -19.77 -10.93 -4.39
CA ILE A 84 -18.50 -10.77 -3.66
C ILE A 84 -17.76 -9.53 -4.15
N ARG A 85 -17.62 -9.34 -5.48
CA ARG A 85 -16.94 -8.18 -6.06
C ARG A 85 -17.53 -6.86 -5.57
N MET A 86 -18.85 -6.78 -5.41
CA MET A 86 -19.53 -5.59 -4.90
C MET A 86 -19.26 -5.31 -3.41
N LYS A 87 -18.85 -6.31 -2.62
CA LYS A 87 -18.50 -6.13 -1.21
C LYS A 87 -17.09 -5.56 -1.03
N LEU A 88 -16.15 -5.87 -1.94
CA LEU A 88 -14.75 -5.47 -1.81
C LEU A 88 -14.55 -3.94 -1.73
N PRO A 89 -15.21 -3.09 -2.55
CA PRO A 89 -15.11 -1.64 -2.42
C PRO A 89 -15.55 -1.13 -1.05
N ARG A 90 -16.62 -1.69 -0.48
CA ARG A 90 -17.13 -1.29 0.85
C ARG A 90 -16.09 -1.55 1.95
N ILE A 91 -15.42 -2.71 1.88
CA ILE A 91 -14.32 -3.02 2.80
C ILE A 91 -13.20 -1.97 2.68
N ILE A 92 -12.86 -1.55 1.45
CA ILE A 92 -11.83 -0.53 1.24
C ILE A 92 -12.26 0.83 1.82
N GLU A 93 -13.52 1.23 1.63
CA GLU A 93 -14.09 2.45 2.19
C GLU A 93 -14.05 2.44 3.72
N ASP A 94 -14.47 1.33 4.35
CA ASP A 94 -14.46 1.16 5.81
C ASP A 94 -13.04 1.25 6.39
N LEU A 95 -12.06 0.62 5.71
CA LEU A 95 -10.65 0.71 6.07
C LEU A 95 -10.14 2.15 5.97
N GLN A 96 -10.48 2.87 4.89
CA GLN A 96 -10.04 4.25 4.70
C GLN A 96 -10.60 5.21 5.76
N ALA A 97 -11.84 4.96 6.20
CA ALA A 97 -12.48 5.72 7.28
C ALA A 97 -11.80 5.48 8.64
N THR A 98 -11.32 4.26 8.88
CA THR A 98 -10.59 3.90 10.10
C THR A 98 -9.15 4.41 10.09
N ILE A 99 -8.46 4.31 8.94
CA ILE A 99 -7.06 4.72 8.79
C ILE A 99 -6.90 6.24 8.79
N GLY A 100 -7.85 6.99 8.21
CA GLY A 100 -7.75 8.45 8.08
C GLY A 100 -7.43 9.22 9.36
N PRO A 101 -8.12 8.96 10.48
CA PRO A 101 -7.83 9.61 11.75
C PRO A 101 -6.73 8.94 12.59
N SER A 102 -6.16 7.80 12.15
CA SER A 102 -5.13 7.07 12.90
C SER A 102 -3.78 7.78 12.89
N GLU A 103 -3.04 7.67 14.00
CA GLU A 103 -1.64 8.07 14.04
C GLU A 103 -0.78 7.17 13.13
N SER A 104 0.29 7.73 12.55
CA SER A 104 1.18 7.01 11.62
C SER A 104 2.34 6.33 12.37
N GLU A 105 2.03 5.29 13.13
CA GLU A 105 3.01 4.58 13.99
C GLU A 105 3.54 3.29 13.36
N THR A 106 2.72 2.64 12.53
CA THR A 106 3.06 1.34 11.94
C THR A 106 2.72 1.32 10.46
N THR A 107 3.59 0.68 9.67
CA THR A 107 3.38 0.49 8.24
C THR A 107 2.84 -0.91 7.97
N ARG A 108 1.73 -0.99 7.23
CA ARG A 108 1.15 -2.23 6.73
C ARG A 108 0.75 -2.06 5.27
N CYS A 109 0.76 -3.16 4.51
CA CYS A 109 0.25 -3.19 3.15
C CYS A 109 -0.82 -4.27 3.06
N LEU A 110 -1.99 -3.89 2.56
CA LEU A 110 -3.06 -4.83 2.21
C LEU A 110 -3.11 -4.98 0.70
N ASN A 111 -2.96 -6.20 0.21
CA ASN A 111 -3.15 -6.53 -1.20
C ASN A 111 -4.49 -7.26 -1.36
N ILE A 112 -5.32 -6.80 -2.29
CA ILE A 112 -6.61 -7.41 -2.61
C ILE A 112 -6.61 -7.71 -4.11
N ASP A 113 -6.91 -8.96 -4.45
CA ASP A 113 -6.97 -9.48 -5.80
C ASP A 113 -8.33 -10.14 -6.04
N TRP A 114 -9.01 -9.74 -7.11
CA TRP A 114 -10.24 -10.38 -7.58
C TRP A 114 -10.16 -10.52 -9.10
N PHE A 115 -9.95 -11.74 -9.58
CA PHE A 115 -9.78 -12.05 -10.99
C PHE A 115 -10.34 -13.44 -11.32
N GLU A 116 -10.72 -13.62 -12.58
CA GLU A 116 -11.05 -14.92 -13.17
C GLU A 116 -9.77 -15.55 -13.74
N PHE A 117 -9.61 -16.88 -13.62
CA PHE A 117 -8.41 -17.63 -14.04
C PHE A 117 -8.74 -18.93 -14.74
#